data_AF-A0A7S2R121-F1
#
_entry.id   AF-A0A7S2R121-F1
#
_cell.length_a   1.000
_cell.length_b   1.000
_cell.length_c   1.000
_cell.angle_alpha   90.00
_cell.angle_beta   90.00
_cell.angle_gamma   90.00
#
_symmetry.space_group_name_H-M   'P 1'
#
loop_
_entity.id
_entity.type
_entity.pdbx_description
1 polymer ?
#
loop_
_entity_poly.entity_id
_entity_poly.type
_entity_poly.pdbx_seq_one_letter_code
_entity_poly.pdbx_strand_id
1 'polypeptide(L)'
;MDDNDVCPLCCEELDISDLQFFPCKCGYQVCMWCWHRIKESECGLCPACRTPYGDDPHEFSAVDMEEVVKANKEKAAAEKREKERIRQQQAAAAAGAIGYAGGSGA
;
A
#
# COMPACT_ATOMS: atom_id res chain seq x y z
N MET A 1 -17.39 -20.57 9.25
CA MET A 1 -17.80 -19.33 8.57
C MET A 1 -17.52 -18.24 9.57
N ASP A 2 -16.61 -17.33 9.24
CA ASP A 2 -16.13 -16.30 10.16
C ASP A 2 -17.24 -15.25 10.32
N ASP A 3 -17.58 -14.87 11.55
CA ASP A 3 -18.66 -13.91 11.86
C ASP A 3 -18.40 -12.52 11.25
N ASN A 4 -17.19 -12.29 10.72
CA ASN A 4 -16.74 -11.06 10.10
C ASN A 4 -17.28 -10.83 8.67
N ASP A 5 -17.91 -11.82 8.04
CA ASP A 5 -18.50 -11.69 6.69
C ASP A 5 -19.99 -11.30 6.73
N VAL A 6 -20.46 -10.65 7.79
CA VAL A 6 -21.87 -10.25 7.97
C VAL A 6 -21.98 -8.76 8.22
N CYS A 7 -22.91 -8.10 7.53
CA CYS A 7 -23.19 -6.68 7.72
C CYS A 7 -23.76 -6.44 9.13
N PRO A 8 -23.15 -5.55 9.95
CA PRO A 8 -23.58 -5.32 11.32
C PRO A 8 -24.91 -4.56 11.44
N LEU A 9 -25.49 -4.10 10.33
CA LEU A 9 -26.73 -3.31 10.32
C LEU A 9 -27.96 -4.10 9.86
N CYS A 10 -27.80 -5.03 8.90
CA CYS A 10 -28.91 -5.86 8.42
C CYS A 10 -28.74 -7.35 8.76
N CYS A 11 -27.60 -7.74 9.33
CA CYS A 11 -27.27 -9.13 9.66
C CYS A 11 -27.29 -10.07 8.44
N GLU A 12 -27.06 -9.54 7.24
CA GLU A 12 -26.94 -10.32 5.99
C GLU A 12 -25.46 -10.53 5.63
N GLU A 13 -25.19 -11.62 4.91
CA GLU A 13 -23.84 -11.93 4.41
C GLU A 13 -23.34 -10.86 3.44
N LEU A 14 -22.08 -10.45 3.62
CA LEU A 14 -21.37 -9.54 2.73
C LEU A 14 -20.98 -10.30 1.46
N ASP A 15 -21.30 -9.74 0.29
CA ASP A 15 -20.83 -10.29 -0.97
C ASP A 15 -19.37 -9.90 -1.26
N ILE A 16 -18.82 -10.40 -2.37
CA ILE A 16 -17.40 -10.15 -2.74
C ILE A 16 -17.10 -8.65 -2.88
N SER A 17 -18.06 -7.86 -3.38
CA SER A 17 -17.92 -6.40 -3.47
C SER A 17 -17.94 -5.76 -2.09
N ASP A 18 -18.86 -6.19 -1.23
CA ASP A 18 -19.04 -5.68 0.12
C ASP A 18 -17.84 -6.00 1.02
N LEU A 19 -17.19 -7.16 0.82
CA LEU A 19 -16.00 -7.57 1.58
C LEU A 19 -14.80 -6.62 1.37
N GLN A 20 -14.73 -5.93 0.23
CA GLN A 20 -13.70 -4.93 -0.05
C GLN A 20 -14.20 -3.48 0.13
N PHE A 21 -15.42 -3.31 0.63
CA PHE A 21 -16.09 -2.03 0.77
C PHE A 21 -16.03 -1.49 2.21
N PHE A 22 -15.30 -0.41 2.42
CA PHE A 22 -15.12 0.23 3.73
C PHE A 22 -15.41 1.74 3.65
N PRO A 23 -16.69 2.15 3.54
CA PRO A 23 -17.05 3.52 3.16
C PRO A 23 -16.54 4.60 4.12
N CYS A 24 -16.03 4.23 5.30
CA CYS A 24 -15.37 5.14 6.23
C CYS A 24 -13.91 4.75 6.48
N LYS A 25 -13.03 5.77 6.55
CA LYS A 25 -11.60 5.64 6.89
C LYS A 25 -11.33 5.07 8.29
N CYS A 26 -12.33 4.97 9.16
CA CYS A 26 -12.21 4.31 10.46
C CYS A 26 -12.20 2.76 10.36
N GLY A 27 -12.45 2.20 9.16
CA GLY A 27 -12.48 0.75 8.94
C GLY A 27 -13.83 0.11 9.27
N TYR A 28 -14.87 0.89 9.57
CA TYR A 28 -16.21 0.34 9.79
C TYR A 28 -16.84 -0.13 8.48
N GLN A 29 -17.08 -1.43 8.39
CA GLN A 29 -17.63 -2.11 7.23
C GLN A 29 -19.14 -2.31 7.37
N VAL A 30 -19.85 -2.06 6.27
CA VAL A 30 -21.30 -2.28 6.11
C VAL A 30 -21.54 -2.65 4.66
N CYS A 31 -22.64 -3.36 4.35
CA CYS A 31 -22.98 -3.59 2.95
C CYS A 31 -23.35 -2.29 2.21
N MET A 32 -23.21 -2.32 0.89
CA MET A 32 -23.44 -1.15 0.01
C MET A 32 -24.87 -0.59 0.15
N TRP A 33 -25.86 -1.47 0.34
CA TRP A 33 -27.27 -1.05 0.55
C TRP A 33 -27.47 -0.27 1.85
N CYS A 34 -26.85 -0.72 2.95
CA CYS A 34 -26.94 -0.03 4.22
C CYS A 34 -26.21 1.31 4.18
N TRP A 35 -25.04 1.38 3.53
CA TRP A 35 -24.36 2.65 3.30
C TRP A 35 -25.24 3.64 2.53
N HIS A 36 -25.86 3.20 1.42
CA HIS A 36 -26.73 4.05 0.61
C HIS A 36 -27.94 4.56 1.41
N ARG A 37 -28.55 3.69 2.23
CA ARG A 37 -29.64 4.09 3.14
C ARG A 37 -29.21 5.15 4.15
N ILE A 38 -28.03 5.00 4.79
CA ILE A 38 -27.51 5.99 5.74
C ILE A 38 -27.28 7.34 5.05
N LYS A 39 -26.78 7.32 3.82
CA LYS A 39 -26.49 8.53 3.05
C LYS A 39 -27.75 9.27 2.62
N GLU A 40 -28.78 8.55 2.19
CA GLU A 40 -30.03 9.14 1.67
C GLU A 40 -31.09 9.46 2.74
N SER A 41 -31.19 8.63 3.79
CA SER A 41 -32.30 8.68 4.75
C SER A 41 -31.90 9.10 6.16
N GLU A 42 -30.60 9.15 6.47
CA GLU A 42 -30.08 9.48 7.79
C GLU A 42 -29.12 10.68 7.72
N CYS A 43 -28.39 10.96 8.80
CA CYS A 43 -27.45 12.07 8.88
C CYS A 43 -26.24 11.96 7.93
N GLY A 44 -26.11 10.87 7.16
CA GLY A 44 -24.95 10.59 6.30
C GLY A 44 -23.64 10.35 7.06
N LEU A 45 -23.72 10.02 8.35
CA LEU A 45 -22.54 9.83 9.22
C LEU A 45 -22.24 8.35 9.44
N CYS A 46 -20.97 8.01 9.55
CA CYS A 46 -20.53 6.68 9.95
C CYS A 46 -21.06 6.29 11.34
N PRO A 47 -21.70 5.12 11.51
CA PRO A 47 -22.23 4.68 12.81
C PRO A 47 -21.18 4.55 13.91
N ALA A 48 -19.93 4.22 13.54
CA ALA A 48 -18.85 4.02 14.51
C ALA A 48 -18.17 5.33 14.93
N CYS A 49 -17.67 6.12 13.96
CA CYS A 49 -16.83 7.29 14.25
C CYS A 49 -17.53 8.64 14.02
N ARG A 50 -18.77 8.63 13.50
CA ARG A 50 -19.58 9.81 13.17
C ARG A 50 -18.97 10.76 12.14
N THR A 51 -17.94 10.34 11.41
CA THR A 51 -17.42 11.09 10.26
C THR A 51 -18.43 11.03 9.10
N PRO A 52 -18.72 12.14 8.41
CA PRO A 52 -19.57 12.13 7.23
C PRO A 52 -18.97 11.26 6.12
N TYR A 53 -19.81 10.50 5.44
CA TYR A 53 -19.39 9.77 4.24
C TYR A 53 -19.08 10.77 3.11
N GLY A 54 -18.04 10.47 2.33
CA GLY A 54 -17.72 11.24 1.13
C GLY A 54 -18.72 11.01 -0.01
N ASP A 55 -18.56 11.77 -1.09
CA ASP A 55 -19.33 11.57 -2.32
C ASP A 55 -19.00 10.23 -2.97
N ASP A 56 -17.72 9.88 -3.03
CA ASP A 56 -17.25 8.59 -3.52
C ASP A 56 -16.93 7.63 -2.36
N PRO A 57 -17.62 6.48 -2.27
CA PRO A 57 -17.39 5.53 -1.18
C PRO A 57 -16.18 4.61 -1.40
N HIS A 58 -15.47 4.73 -2.52
CA HIS A 58 -14.25 3.98 -2.85
C HIS A 58 -12.98 4.86 -2.83
N GLU A 59 -13.11 6.14 -2.48
CA GLU A 59 -12.01 7.11 -2.50
C GLU A 59 -10.78 6.63 -1.72
N PHE A 60 -10.98 5.81 -0.68
CA PHE A 60 -9.90 5.29 0.14
C PHE A 60 -9.31 3.96 -0.36
N SER A 61 -10.01 3.20 -1.21
CA SER A 61 -9.49 1.92 -1.76
C SER A 61 -8.62 2.13 -2.99
N ALA A 62 -8.73 3.29 -3.64
CA ALA A 62 -7.86 3.66 -4.74
C ALA A 62 -6.48 4.05 -4.19
N VAL A 63 -5.55 3.11 -4.20
CA VAL A 63 -4.13 3.46 -4.11
C VAL A 63 -3.82 4.36 -5.32
N ASP A 64 -3.25 5.55 -5.08
CA ASP A 64 -2.86 6.45 -6.16
C ASP A 64 -1.80 5.76 -7.04
N MET A 65 -2.22 5.37 -8.24
CA MET A 65 -1.39 4.60 -9.18
C MET A 65 -0.13 5.39 -9.56
N GLU A 66 -0.20 6.72 -9.59
CA GLU A 66 0.91 7.58 -9.96
C GLU A 66 1.98 7.61 -8.85
N GLU A 67 1.56 7.65 -7.59
CA GLU A 67 2.42 7.53 -6.43
C GLU A 67 3.12 6.16 -6.38
N VAL A 68 2.38 5.07 -6.64
CA VAL A 68 2.95 3.71 -6.71
C VAL A 68 3.99 3.59 -7.82
N VAL A 69 3.70 4.13 -9.00
CA VAL A 69 4.64 4.10 -10.12
C VAL A 69 5.90 4.91 -9.80
N LYS A 70 5.76 6.08 -9.15
CA LYS A 70 6.89 6.90 -8.73
C LYS A 70 7.77 6.17 -7.71
N ALA A 71 7.17 5.60 -6.66
CA ALA A 71 7.90 4.85 -5.63
C ALA A 71 8.65 3.65 -6.21
N ASN A 72 8.04 2.92 -7.16
CA ASN A 72 8.69 1.81 -7.85
C ASN A 72 9.88 2.27 -8.71
N LYS A 73 9.75 3.39 -9.43
CA LYS A 73 10.87 3.97 -10.21
C LYS A 73 12.02 4.42 -9.32
N GLU A 74 11.71 5.04 -8.18
CA GLU A 74 12.71 5.50 -7.21
C GLU A 74 13.46 4.32 -6.58
N LYS A 75 12.74 3.26 -6.17
CA LYS A 75 13.36 2.01 -5.70
C LYS A 75 14.27 1.38 -6.74
N ALA A 76 13.79 1.21 -7.98
CA ALA A 76 14.58 0.63 -9.06
C ALA A 76 15.85 1.45 -9.37
N ALA A 77 15.74 2.78 -9.32
CA ALA A 77 16.88 3.68 -9.50
C ALA A 77 17.89 3.58 -8.35
N ALA A 78 17.43 3.46 -7.10
CA ALA A 78 18.28 3.28 -5.94
C ALA A 78 19.04 1.94 -5.98
N GLU A 79 18.34 0.85 -6.31
CA GLU A 79 18.95 -0.49 -6.45
C GLU A 79 20.01 -0.53 -7.56
N LYS A 80 19.75 0.14 -8.69
CA LYS A 80 20.75 0.25 -9.77
C LYS A 80 22.01 1.00 -9.31
N ARG A 81 21.85 2.09 -8.56
CA ARG A 81 22.98 2.88 -8.02
C ARG A 81 23.78 2.10 -6.97
N GLU A 82 23.10 1.37 -6.09
CA GLU A 82 23.71 0.48 -5.09
C GLU A 82 24.58 -0.59 -5.77
N LYS A 83 24.01 -1.30 -6.76
CA LYS A 83 24.70 -2.37 -7.48
C LYS A 83 25.92 -1.86 -8.25
N GLU A 84 25.85 -0.66 -8.82
CA GLU A 84 26.97 -0.04 -9.50
C GLU A 84 28.10 0.34 -8.53
N ARG A 85 27.77 0.90 -7.35
CA ARG A 85 28.74 1.18 -6.29
C ARG A 85 29.44 -0.08 -5.81
N ILE A 86 28.69 -1.15 -5.54
CA ILE A 86 29.26 -2.43 -5.09
C ILE A 86 30.20 -2.99 -6.17
N ARG A 87 29.79 -2.96 -7.44
CA ARG A 87 30.62 -3.44 -8.56
C ARG A 87 31.92 -2.62 -8.70
N GLN A 88 31.85 -1.30 -8.57
CA GLN A 88 33.03 -0.43 -8.61
C GLN A 88 33.98 -0.72 -7.43
N GLN A 89 33.44 -0.90 -6.23
CA GLN A 89 34.24 -1.17 -5.04
C GLN A 89 34.93 -2.55 -5.09
N GLN A 90 34.23 -3.57 -5.60
CA GLN A 90 34.81 -4.89 -5.86
C GLN A 90 35.92 -4.83 -6.93
N ALA A 91 35.71 -4.09 -8.02
CA ALA A 91 36.71 -3.92 -9.07
C ALA A 91 37.97 -3.17 -8.57
N ALA A 92 37.78 -2.12 -7.77
CA ALA A 92 38.88 -1.36 -7.17
C ALA A 92 39.68 -2.20 -6.16
N ALA A 93 39.01 -3.00 -5.32
CA ALA A 93 39.67 -3.90 -4.38
C ALA A 93 40.51 -4.97 -5.11
N ALA A 94 39.98 -5.53 -6.22
CA ALA A 94 40.71 -6.50 -7.03
C ALA A 94 41.96 -5.88 -7.70
N ALA A 95 41.89 -4.64 -8.18
CA ALA A 95 43.04 -3.95 -8.77
C ALA A 95 44.11 -3.57 -7.73
N GLY A 96 43.70 -3.16 -6.53
CA GLY A 96 44.61 -2.82 -5.43
C GLY A 96 45.42 -4.01 -4.90
N ALA A 97 44.89 -5.23 -4.99
CA ALA A 97 45.58 -6.45 -4.54
C ALA A 97 46.76 -6.88 -5.43
N ILE A 98 46.90 -6.35 -6.65
CA ILE A 98 47.94 -6.72 -7.62
C ILE A 98 49.24 -5.91 -7.39
N GLY A 99 49.19 -4.85 -6.57
CA GLY A 99 50.30 -3.89 -6.42
C GLY A 99 51.40 -4.22 -5.40
N TYR A 100 51.38 -5.36 -4.70
CA TYR A 100 52.38 -5.67 -3.65
C TYR A 100 53.38 -6.79 -3.98
N ALA A 101 53.49 -7.23 -5.23
CA ALA A 101 54.48 -8.24 -5.64
C ALA A 101 55.46 -7.67 -6.67
N GLY A 102 56.34 -6.76 -6.24
CA GLY A 102 57.34 -6.16 -7.13
C GLY A 102 58.35 -5.29 -6.39
N GLY A 103 59.21 -5.89 -5.57
CA GLY A 103 60.30 -5.17 -4.92
C GLY A 103 61.23 -6.07 -4.12
N SER A 104 62.37 -6.42 -4.72
CA SER A 104 63.72 -6.40 -4.13
C SER A 104 64.63 -7.38 -4.86
N GLY A 105 65.50 -6.82 -5.69
CA GLY A 105 66.74 -7.47 -6.09
C GLY A 105 67.77 -7.38 -4.96
N ALA A 106 68.54 -8.45 -4.83
CA ALA A 106 69.95 -8.49 -4.45
C ALA A 106 70.46 -9.89 -4.82
#